data_AF-A0A843HE38-F1
#
_entry.id   AF-A0A843HE38-F1
#
_cell.length_a   1.000
_cell.length_b   1.000
_cell.length_c   1.000
_cell.angle_alpha   90.00
_cell.angle_beta   90.00
_cell.angle_gamma   90.00
#
_symmetry.space_group_name_H-M   'P 1'
#
loop_
_entity.id
_entity.type
_entity.pdbx_description
1 polymer ?
#
loop_
_entity_poly.entity_id
_entity_poly.type
_entity_poly.pdbx_seq_one_letter_code
_entity_poly.pdbx_strand_id
1 'polypeptide(L)' 'MLNEAPIKYKKSTHRTSLPEETLDKISDITMDIGLTRTSKITHLDRLNIPIYTSVRPLAGEGAVSVYAGKGPTDIHA' A
#
# COMPACT_ATOMS: atom_id res chain seq x y z
N MET A 1 0.11 27.77 -11.03
CA MET A 1 1.33 26.99 -11.35
C MET A 1 1.35 25.77 -10.46
N LEU A 2 1.72 24.60 -10.98
CA LEU A 2 2.03 23.44 -10.13
C LEU A 2 3.39 23.68 -9.48
N ASN A 3 3.51 23.44 -8.18
CA ASN A 3 4.79 23.56 -7.47
C ASN A 3 5.72 22.43 -7.92
N GLU A 4 6.99 22.75 -8.14
CA GLU A 4 8.02 21.72 -8.37
C GLU A 4 8.21 20.89 -7.09
N ALA A 5 8.17 19.56 -7.24
CA ALA A 5 8.41 18.62 -6.15
C ALA A 5 9.60 17.71 -6.51
N PRO A 6 10.72 17.75 -5.76
CA PRO A 6 11.89 16.95 -6.07
C PRO A 6 11.60 15.46 -5.86
N ILE A 7 12.10 14.61 -6.76
CA ILE A 7 12.04 13.15 -6.60
C ILE A 7 13.06 12.74 -5.54
N LYS A 8 12.59 12.22 -4.40
CA LYS A 8 13.42 11.80 -3.27
C LYS A 8 13.65 10.29 -3.21
N TYR A 9 12.79 9.50 -3.85
CA TYR A 9 12.88 8.06 -3.89
C TYR A 9 12.87 7.56 -5.34
N LYS A 10 13.92 6.80 -5.70
CA LYS A 10 14.14 6.21 -7.05
C LYS A 10 14.56 4.75 -7.03
N LYS A 11 14.56 4.08 -5.87
CA LYS A 11 15.04 2.68 -5.75
C LYS A 11 14.09 1.68 -6.41
N SER A 12 12.78 1.86 -6.25
CA SER A 12 11.77 1.00 -6.86
C SER A 12 10.77 1.74 -7.75
N THR A 13 10.47 2.99 -7.39
CA THR A 13 9.49 3.84 -8.07
C THR A 13 10.01 5.27 -8.05
N HIS A 14 9.40 6.15 -8.85
CA HIS A 14 9.70 7.59 -8.84
C HIS A 14 8.71 8.30 -7.91
N ARG A 15 9.15 8.65 -6.70
CA ARG A 15 8.30 9.29 -5.68
C ARG A 15 9.00 10.49 -5.03
N THR A 16 8.21 11.44 -4.55
CA THR A 16 8.65 12.66 -3.86
C THR A 16 8.84 12.46 -2.35
N SER A 17 8.47 11.30 -1.82
CA SER A 17 8.61 10.89 -0.42
C SER A 17 9.05 9.43 -0.37
N LEU A 18 9.63 9.01 0.76
CA LEU A 18 9.99 7.62 1.01
C LEU A 18 8.71 6.77 1.23
N PRO A 19 8.75 5.45 1.00
CA PRO A 19 7.63 4.56 1.29
C PRO A 19 7.15 4.66 2.76
N GLU A 20 8.09 4.70 3.71
CA GLU A 20 7.84 4.85 5.15
C GLU A 20 7.04 6.13 5.43
N GLU A 21 7.51 7.27 4.93
CA GLU A 21 6.83 8.57 5.08
C GLU A 21 5.43 8.58 4.46
N THR A 22 5.22 7.79 3.41
CA THR A 22 3.91 7.66 2.77
C THR A 22 2.98 6.85 3.66
N LEU A 23 3.43 5.70 4.18
CA LEU A 23 2.66 4.85 5.07
C LEU A 23 2.26 5.59 6.35
N ASP A 24 3.19 6.32 6.97
CA ASP A 24 2.90 7.10 8.16
C ASP A 24 1.79 8.13 7.89
N LYS A 25 1.88 8.87 6.77
CA LYS A 25 0.88 9.88 6.39
C LYS A 25 -0.50 9.32 6.08
N ILE A 26 -0.57 8.14 5.45
CA ILE A 26 -1.88 7.56 5.08
C ILE A 26 -2.49 6.73 6.20
N SER A 27 -1.71 6.37 7.23
CA SER A 27 -2.19 5.52 8.32
C SER A 27 -3.47 6.07 8.95
N ASP A 28 -3.54 7.39 9.12
CA ASP A 28 -4.69 8.11 9.69
C ASP A 28 -5.98 7.92 8.88
N ILE A 29 -5.90 7.83 7.55
CA ILE A 29 -7.09 7.73 6.68
C ILE A 29 -7.55 6.30 6.42
N THR A 30 -6.78 5.30 6.84
CA THR A 30 -7.09 3.89 6.51
C THR A 30 -8.42 3.42 7.11
N MET A 31 -8.71 3.83 8.35
CA MET A 31 -9.97 3.51 9.02
C MET A 31 -11.17 4.19 8.36
N ASP A 32 -11.02 5.46 7.95
CA ASP A 32 -12.08 6.24 7.32
C ASP A 32 -12.52 5.65 5.98
N ILE A 33 -11.57 5.08 5.24
CA ILE A 33 -11.90 4.35 4.00
C ILE A 33 -12.44 2.95 4.28
N GLY A 34 -12.55 2.48 5.53
CA GLY A 34 -13.06 1.16 5.87
C GLY A 34 -12.08 0.02 5.58
N LEU A 35 -10.77 0.29 5.61
CA LEU A 35 -9.74 -0.75 5.60
C LEU A 35 -9.69 -1.41 6.98
N THR A 36 -9.95 -2.72 7.05
CA THR A 36 -9.97 -3.44 8.33
C THR A 36 -8.77 -4.36 8.52
N ARG A 37 -8.10 -4.75 7.43
CA ARG A 37 -6.95 -5.66 7.50
C ARG A 37 -6.02 -5.46 6.32
N THR A 38 -4.72 -5.43 6.61
CA THR A 38 -3.64 -5.60 5.63
C THR A 38 -2.77 -6.77 6.08
N SER A 39 -2.42 -7.67 5.15
CA SER A 39 -1.69 -8.90 5.50
C SER A 39 -0.68 -9.27 4.43
N LYS A 40 0.52 -9.67 4.89
CA LYS A 40 1.57 -10.21 4.03
C LYS A 40 1.20 -11.62 3.58
N ILE A 41 1.09 -11.82 2.27
CA ILE A 41 0.72 -13.11 1.66
C ILE A 41 1.83 -13.72 0.81
N THR A 42 3.05 -13.17 0.86
CA THR A 42 4.23 -13.67 0.13
C THR A 42 4.44 -15.19 0.31
N HIS A 43 4.13 -15.73 1.48
CA HIS A 43 4.28 -17.16 1.78
C HIS A 43 3.33 -18.08 1.03
N LEU A 44 2.33 -17.54 0.33
CA LEU A 44 1.42 -18.32 -0.53
C LEU A 44 2.01 -18.61 -1.92
N ASP A 45 3.12 -17.97 -2.27
CA ASP A 45 3.80 -18.14 -3.55
C ASP A 45 5.28 -18.51 -3.35
N ARG A 46 5.85 -19.20 -4.35
CA ARG A 46 7.23 -19.68 -4.43
C ARG A 46 8.21 -18.63 -4.96
N LEU A 47 7.72 -17.50 -5.50
CA LEU A 47 8.58 -16.45 -6.05
C LEU A 47 9.27 -15.60 -4.97
N ASN A 48 8.81 -15.65 -3.72
CA ASN A 48 9.33 -14.86 -2.60
C ASN A 48 9.35 -13.34 -2.85
N ILE A 49 8.45 -12.83 -3.71
CA ILE A 49 8.28 -11.40 -3.93
C ILE A 49 7.32 -10.84 -2.85
N PRO A 50 7.63 -9.69 -2.22
CA PRO A 50 6.72 -9.04 -1.29
C PRO A 50 5.35 -8.72 -1.92
N ILE A 51 4.30 -9.35 -1.37
CA ILE A 51 2.90 -9.16 -1.77
C ILE A 51 2.05 -9.04 -0.51
N TYR A 52 1.21 -8.01 -0.50
CA TYR A 52 0.24 -7.73 0.56
C TYR A 52 -1.18 -7.72 0.01
N THR A 53 -2.13 -8.05 0.86
CA THR A 53 -3.55 -7.91 0.58
C THR A 53 -4.22 -7.01 1.61
N SER A 54 -5.08 -6.10 1.14
CA SER A 54 -5.79 -5.10 1.93
C SER A 54 -7.30 -5.28 1.75
N VAL A 55 -8.04 -5.44 2.84
CA VAL A 55 -9.45 -5.87 2.85
C VAL A 55 -10.35 -4.75 3.37
N ARG A 56 -11.38 -4.44 2.58
CA ARG A 56 -12.46 -3.48 2.88
C ARG A 56 -13.81 -4.21 2.85
N PRO A 57 -14.29 -4.73 3.99
CA PRO A 57 -15.52 -5.55 4.05
C PRO A 57 -16.82 -4.73 4.00
N LEU A 58 -16.74 -3.40 4.06
CA LEU A 58 -17.90 -2.50 4.01
C LEU A 58 -17.92 -1.69 2.71
N ALA A 59 -17.44 -2.27 1.61
CA ALA A 59 -17.37 -1.59 0.32
C ALA A 59 -18.77 -1.36 -0.29
N GLY A 60 -19.74 -2.18 0.09
CA GLY A 60 -21.15 -2.11 -0.29
C GLY A 60 -21.95 -3.14 0.50
N GLU A 61 -23.28 -3.13 0.37
CA GLU A 61 -24.14 -4.10 1.07
C GLU A 61 -23.79 -5.54 0.65
N GLY A 62 -23.36 -6.36 1.62
CA GLY A 62 -22.93 -7.74 1.39
C GLY A 62 -21.62 -7.92 0.62
N ALA A 63 -20.88 -6.84 0.32
CA ALA A 63 -19.72 -6.87 -0.56
C ALA A 63 -18.38 -6.67 0.18
N VAL A 64 -17.37 -7.45 -0.20
CA VAL A 64 -15.99 -7.29 0.26
C VAL A 64 -15.11 -6.86 -0.91
N SER A 65 -14.39 -5.75 -0.75
CA SER A 65 -13.34 -5.36 -1.69
C SER A 65 -11.97 -5.77 -1.17
N VAL A 66 -11.16 -6.36 -2.04
CA VAL A 66 -9.80 -6.81 -1.72
C VAL A 66 -8.84 -6.20 -2.72
N TYR A 67 -7.76 -5.58 -2.24
CA TYR A 67 -6.75 -4.91 -3.05
C TYR A 67 -5.40 -5.59 -2.84
N ALA A 68 -4.64 -5.77 -3.92
CA ALA A 68 -3.31 -6.35 -3.88
C ALA A 68 -2.24 -5.26 -4.00
N GLY A 69 -1.28 -5.28 -3.08
CA GLY A 69 -0.07 -4.46 -3.06
C GLY A 69 1.17 -5.31 -3.37
N LYS A 70 2.15 -4.73 -4.05
CA LYS A 70 3.40 -5.41 -4.44
C LYS A 70 4.57 -4.45 -4.48
N GLY A 71 5.75 -4.97 -4.18
CA GLY A 71 6.96 -4.17 -4.16
C GLY A 71 8.23 -4.99 -4.07
N PRO A 72 9.39 -4.38 -4.35
CA PRO A 72 10.68 -5.06 -4.19
C PRO A 72 11.11 -5.18 -2.72
N THR A 73 10.45 -4.49 -1.81
CA THR A 73 10.66 -4.56 -0.35
C THR A 73 9.32 -4.62 0.35
N ASP A 74 9.29 -5.13 1.58
CA ASP A 74 8.07 -5.24 2.38
C ASP A 74 7.40 -3.89 2.62
N ILE A 75 8.17 -2.84 2.88
CA ILE A 75 7.63 -1.49 3.14
C ILE A 75 7.00 -0.84 1.89
N HIS A 76 7.39 -1.28 0.69
CA HIS A 76 6.85 -0.74 -0.55
C HIS A 76 5.62 -1.50 -1.05
N ALA A 77 5.49 -2.76 -0.64
CA ALA A 77 4.46 -3.67 -1.11
C ALA A 77 3.14 -3.44 -0.38
#